data_AF-A0A7I0EJD9-F1
#
_entry.id   AF-A0A7I0EJD9-F1
#
_cell.length_a   1.000
_cell.length_b   1.000
_cell.length_c   1.000
_cell.angle_alpha   90.00
_cell.angle_beta   90.00
_cell.angle_gamma   90.00
#
_symmetry.space_group_name_H-M   'P 1'
#
loop_
_entity.id
_entity.type
_entity.pdbx_description
1 polymer ?
#
loop_
_entity_poly.entity_id
_entity_poly.type
_entity_poly.pdbx_seq_one_letter_code
_entity_poly.pdbx_strand_id
1 'polypeptide(L)'
;MAEHDDYDSTGPEEDPVDVRQMFLDWLTGHLATVEVVGTKPTPWCTQWWLHPEVVARFRALWQASMQADASVMDGDAGAVSSWWINHWDRHAAVIFDKGNGPFRDCDPDQGHLYRRKNKAAWIVPTSMPPDDVEL
;
A
#
# COMPACT_ATOMS: atom_id res chain seq x y z
N MET A 1 35.13 -21.71 48.90
CA MET A 1 34.46 -22.63 47.95
C MET A 1 33.29 -21.86 47.39
N ALA A 2 33.25 -21.77 46.06
CA ALA A 2 32.65 -20.68 45.30
C ALA A 2 31.13 -20.50 45.49
N GLU A 3 30.75 -19.24 45.64
CA GLU A 3 29.41 -18.71 45.43
C GLU A 3 29.01 -18.97 43.96
N HIS A 4 27.86 -19.61 43.73
CA HIS A 4 27.29 -19.73 42.40
C HIS A 4 26.40 -18.49 42.20
N ASP A 5 26.88 -17.59 41.35
CA ASP A 5 26.15 -16.42 40.90
C ASP A 5 24.85 -16.85 40.18
N ASP A 6 23.76 -16.27 40.64
CA ASP A 6 22.43 -16.31 40.01
C ASP A 6 22.53 -15.52 38.69
N TYR A 7 22.63 -16.24 37.57
CA TYR A 7 22.65 -15.65 36.24
C TYR A 7 21.23 -15.25 35.86
N ASP A 8 20.84 -14.03 36.23
CA ASP A 8 19.65 -13.33 35.74
C ASP A 8 19.72 -13.24 34.21
N SER A 9 19.05 -14.18 33.54
CA SER A 9 18.94 -14.25 32.08
C SER A 9 17.80 -13.36 31.59
N THR A 10 17.93 -12.05 31.77
CA THR A 10 17.12 -11.08 31.02
C THR A 10 17.82 -10.80 29.69
N GLY A 11 17.70 -11.74 28.76
CA GLY A 11 18.01 -11.46 27.35
C GLY A 11 17.14 -10.29 26.85
N PRO A 12 17.62 -9.44 25.92
CA PRO A 12 16.82 -8.35 25.40
C PRO A 12 15.55 -8.91 24.78
N GLU A 13 14.38 -8.42 25.21
CA GLU A 13 13.12 -8.67 24.52
C GLU A 13 13.26 -8.11 23.11
N GLU A 14 13.34 -8.99 22.10
CA GLU A 14 13.34 -8.56 20.70
C GLU A 14 11.97 -7.94 20.41
N ASP A 15 11.95 -6.62 20.16
CA ASP A 15 10.72 -5.91 19.80
C ASP A 15 10.07 -6.60 18.58
N PRO A 16 8.76 -6.89 18.62
CA PRO A 16 8.09 -7.54 17.51
C PRO A 16 8.15 -6.65 16.26
N VAL A 17 8.47 -7.26 15.12
CA VAL A 17 8.53 -6.55 13.83
C VAL A 17 7.17 -5.93 13.49
N ASP A 18 7.10 -4.60 13.50
CA ASP A 18 5.88 -3.87 13.11
C ASP A 18 5.78 -3.77 11.58
N VAL A 19 5.19 -4.79 10.98
CA VAL A 19 4.92 -4.86 9.53
C VAL A 19 4.07 -3.68 9.05
N ARG A 20 3.18 -3.14 9.89
CA ARG A 20 2.36 -1.98 9.52
C ARG A 20 3.23 -0.74 9.41
N GLN A 21 4.14 -0.52 10.36
CA GLN A 21 5.04 0.62 10.31
C GLN A 21 5.98 0.53 9.11
N MET A 22 6.55 -0.65 8.84
CA MET A 22 7.39 -0.87 7.65
C MET A 22 6.67 -0.51 6.33
N PHE A 23 5.40 -0.91 6.21
CA PHE A 23 4.57 -0.55 5.05
C PHE A 23 4.38 0.97 4.93
N LEU A 24 4.09 1.65 6.05
CA LEU A 24 3.83 3.09 6.07
C LEU A 24 5.10 3.89 5.76
N ASP A 25 6.25 3.47 6.28
CA ASP A 25 7.54 4.10 6.01
C ASP A 25 7.91 3.94 4.54
N TRP A 26 7.79 2.72 4.00
CA TRP A 26 7.99 2.46 2.59
C TRP A 26 7.08 3.32 1.72
N LEU A 27 5.77 3.34 2.02
CA LEU A 27 4.79 4.07 1.21
C LEU A 27 5.09 5.58 1.22
N THR A 28 5.43 6.13 2.39
CA THR A 28 5.74 7.55 2.51
C THR A 28 7.01 7.92 1.74
N GLY A 29 8.08 7.13 1.88
CA GLY A 29 9.32 7.35 1.14
C GLY A 29 9.14 7.18 -0.38
N HIS A 30 8.35 6.18 -0.79
CA HIS A 30 8.05 5.94 -2.19
C HIS A 30 7.23 7.09 -2.80
N LEU A 31 6.17 7.53 -2.11
CA LEU A 31 5.36 8.67 -2.56
C LEU A 31 6.14 10.00 -2.60
N ALA A 32 7.16 10.15 -1.77
CA ALA A 32 8.08 11.30 -1.83
C ALA A 32 9.05 11.23 -3.03
N THR A 33 9.33 10.02 -3.52
CA THR A 33 10.23 9.78 -4.66
C THR A 33 9.52 9.99 -6.00
N VAL A 34 8.24 9.62 -6.08
CA VAL A 34 7.47 9.71 -7.32
C VAL A 34 7.12 11.16 -7.60
N GLU A 35 7.86 11.77 -8.51
CA GLU A 35 7.47 13.05 -9.08
C GLU A 35 6.18 12.83 -9.86
N VAL A 36 5.11 13.51 -9.45
CA VAL A 36 3.85 13.53 -10.18
C VAL A 36 4.09 14.32 -11.47
N VAL A 37 4.65 13.66 -12.50
CA VAL A 37 4.96 14.29 -13.79
C VAL A 37 3.66 14.54 -14.54
N GLY A 38 3.09 15.73 -14.36
CA GLY A 38 1.94 16.19 -15.13
C GLY A 38 1.47 17.57 -14.70
N THR A 39 1.31 18.48 -15.67
CA THR A 39 0.91 19.89 -15.53
C THR A 39 -0.50 20.14 -14.97
N LYS A 40 -1.12 19.13 -14.34
CA LYS A 40 -2.45 19.22 -13.73
C LYS A 40 -2.41 18.56 -12.35
N PRO A 41 -3.08 19.11 -11.31
CA PRO A 41 -3.09 18.52 -9.98
C PRO A 41 -3.62 17.08 -10.04
N THR A 42 -2.81 16.12 -9.63
CA THR A 42 -3.18 14.70 -9.56
C THR A 42 -4.18 14.50 -8.42
N PRO A 43 -5.25 13.73 -8.62
CA PRO A 43 -6.25 13.51 -7.59
C PRO A 43 -5.58 12.79 -6.41
N TRP A 44 -5.76 13.34 -5.22
CA TRP A 44 -5.23 12.80 -3.98
C TRP A 44 -6.28 12.93 -2.88
N CYS A 45 -6.29 11.97 -1.96
CA CYS A 45 -7.05 12.03 -0.73
C CYS A 45 -6.08 11.99 0.45
N THR A 46 -6.07 13.03 1.27
CA THR A 46 -5.27 13.06 2.52
C THR A 46 -5.67 11.97 3.51
N GLN A 47 -6.87 11.41 3.36
CA GLN A 47 -7.38 10.27 4.11
C GLN A 47 -7.42 9.01 3.24
N TRP A 48 -6.36 8.77 2.45
CA TRP A 48 -6.27 7.67 1.47
C TRP A 48 -6.59 6.28 2.07
N TRP A 49 -6.32 6.07 3.36
CA TRP A 49 -6.64 4.83 4.06
C TRP A 49 -8.14 4.51 4.13
N LEU A 50 -9.02 5.49 3.89
CA LEU A 50 -10.46 5.29 3.75
C LEU A 50 -10.88 4.69 2.40
N HIS A 51 -9.93 4.44 1.50
CA HIS A 51 -10.15 3.77 0.23
C HIS A 51 -9.56 2.34 0.29
N PRO A 52 -10.36 1.30 0.59
CA PRO A 52 -9.87 -0.07 0.72
C PRO A 52 -9.13 -0.57 -0.53
N GLU A 53 -9.62 -0.19 -1.72
CA GLU A 53 -8.95 -0.50 -2.98
C GLU A 53 -7.54 0.09 -3.05
N VAL A 54 -7.37 1.35 -2.64
CA VAL A 54 -6.06 2.03 -2.65
C VAL A 54 -5.11 1.37 -1.65
N VAL A 55 -5.59 1.06 -0.44
CA VAL A 55 -4.79 0.34 0.57
C VAL A 55 -4.33 -1.02 0.02
N ALA A 56 -5.22 -1.78 -0.62
CA ALA A 56 -4.89 -3.06 -1.23
C ALA A 56 -3.84 -2.91 -2.35
N ARG A 57 -4.01 -1.93 -3.24
CA ARG A 57 -3.05 -1.65 -4.33
C ARG A 57 -1.67 -1.25 -3.79
N PHE A 58 -1.60 -0.37 -2.80
CA PHE A 58 -0.32 0.02 -2.20
C PHE A 58 0.38 -1.15 -1.49
N ARG A 59 -0.36 -2.00 -0.79
CA ARG A 59 0.20 -3.22 -0.19
C ARG A 59 0.77 -4.18 -1.24
N ALA A 60 0.05 -4.39 -2.34
CA ALA A 60 0.53 -5.22 -3.44
C ALA A 60 1.80 -4.63 -4.08
N LEU A 61 1.85 -3.30 -4.26
CA LEU A 61 3.05 -2.61 -4.76
C LEU A 61 4.26 -2.79 -3.84
N TRP A 62 4.06 -2.65 -2.53
CA TRP A 62 5.11 -2.86 -1.52
C TRP A 62 5.65 -4.30 -1.55
N GLN A 63 4.77 -5.30 -1.55
CA GLN A 63 5.17 -6.70 -1.64
C GLN A 63 5.92 -6.99 -2.94
N ALA A 64 5.45 -6.43 -4.06
CA ALA A 64 6.11 -6.59 -5.36
C ALA A 64 7.48 -5.89 -5.39
N SER A 65 7.67 -4.78 -4.67
CA SER A 65 8.98 -4.11 -4.60
C SER A 65 9.97 -4.95 -3.81
N MET A 66 9.55 -5.52 -2.68
CA MET A 66 10.37 -6.44 -1.90
C MET A 66 10.79 -7.66 -2.73
N GLN A 67 9.87 -8.23 -3.52
CA GLN A 67 10.20 -9.32 -4.44
C GLN A 67 11.20 -8.88 -5.52
N ALA A 68 11.04 -7.68 -6.07
CA ALA A 68 11.98 -7.16 -7.06
C ALA A 68 13.38 -6.98 -6.46
N ASP A 69 13.49 -6.42 -5.27
CA ASP A 69 14.76 -6.26 -4.54
C ASP A 69 15.43 -7.61 -4.28
N ALA A 70 14.66 -8.61 -3.82
CA ALA A 70 15.18 -9.97 -3.64
C ALA A 70 15.69 -10.58 -4.96
N SER A 71 14.97 -10.36 -6.06
CA SER A 71 15.35 -10.87 -7.38
C SER A 71 16.65 -10.23 -7.90
N VAL A 72 16.93 -8.97 -7.53
CA VAL A 72 18.24 -8.34 -7.82
C VAL A 72 19.36 -9.06 -7.07
N MET A 73 19.14 -9.46 -5.82
CA MET A 73 20.13 -10.22 -5.03
C MET A 73 20.42 -11.60 -5.65
N ASP A 74 19.45 -12.17 -6.35
CA ASP A 74 19.56 -13.44 -7.09
C ASP A 74 20.14 -13.28 -8.52
N GLY A 75 20.51 -12.05 -8.92
CA GLY A 75 21.20 -11.76 -10.18
C GLY A 75 20.31 -11.21 -11.30
N ASP A 76 19.02 -10.97 -11.07
CA ASP A 76 18.16 -10.27 -12.03
C ASP A 76 18.29 -8.74 -11.88
N ALA A 77 19.30 -8.18 -12.55
CA ALA A 77 19.52 -6.73 -12.57
C ALA A 77 18.35 -5.93 -13.18
N GLY A 78 17.44 -6.57 -13.91
CA GLY A 78 16.28 -5.93 -14.54
C GLY A 78 15.02 -5.90 -13.66
N ALA A 79 15.02 -6.56 -12.49
CA ALA A 79 13.83 -6.77 -11.68
C ALA A 79 13.17 -5.46 -11.22
N VAL A 80 13.96 -4.50 -10.71
CA VAL A 80 13.43 -3.21 -10.24
C VAL A 80 12.86 -2.39 -11.40
N SER A 81 13.51 -2.38 -12.56
CA SER A 81 12.97 -1.69 -13.75
C SER A 81 11.65 -2.32 -14.20
N SER A 82 11.58 -3.65 -14.17
CA SER A 82 10.35 -4.40 -14.47
C SER A 82 9.24 -4.13 -13.45
N TRP A 83 9.58 -3.96 -12.17
CA TRP A 83 8.64 -3.57 -11.13
C TRP A 83 8.01 -2.21 -11.40
N TRP A 84 8.80 -1.20 -11.77
CA TRP A 84 8.29 0.13 -12.11
C TRP A 84 7.27 0.06 -13.26
N ILE A 85 7.64 -0.57 -14.37
CA ILE A 85 6.82 -0.59 -15.60
C ILE A 85 5.56 -1.45 -15.43
N ASN A 86 5.69 -2.62 -14.79
CA ASN A 86 4.61 -3.61 -14.75
C ASN A 86 3.72 -3.51 -13.51
N HIS A 87 4.24 -2.94 -12.43
CA HIS A 87 3.49 -2.81 -11.18
C HIS A 87 3.19 -1.34 -10.89
N TRP A 88 4.21 -0.51 -10.63
CA TRP A 88 3.97 0.89 -10.23
C TRP A 88 3.15 1.65 -11.26
N ASP A 89 3.62 1.76 -12.51
CA ASP A 89 2.98 2.59 -13.54
C ASP A 89 1.51 2.18 -13.78
N ARG A 90 1.22 0.88 -13.74
CA ARG A 90 -0.14 0.35 -13.95
C ARG A 90 -1.06 0.64 -12.77
N HIS A 91 -0.58 0.48 -11.54
CA HIS A 91 -1.36 0.82 -10.35
C HIS A 91 -1.53 2.33 -10.21
N ALA A 92 -0.46 3.10 -10.43
CA ALA A 92 -0.47 4.56 -10.41
C ALA A 92 -1.47 5.13 -11.42
N ALA A 93 -1.49 4.60 -12.66
CA ALA A 93 -2.45 5.00 -13.68
C ALA A 93 -3.91 4.86 -13.20
N VAL A 94 -4.23 3.83 -12.41
CA VAL A 94 -5.58 3.64 -11.86
C VAL A 94 -5.83 4.51 -10.64
N ILE A 95 -4.91 4.54 -9.68
CA ILE A 95 -5.05 5.29 -8.42
C ILE A 95 -5.23 6.78 -8.69
N PHE A 96 -4.46 7.29 -9.64
CA PHE A 96 -4.39 8.71 -9.98
C PHE A 96 -5.26 9.11 -11.18
N ASP A 97 -6.10 8.19 -11.69
CA ASP A 97 -7.06 8.53 -12.75
C ASP A 97 -8.12 9.51 -12.22
N LYS A 98 -8.31 10.62 -12.94
CA LYS A 98 -9.23 11.71 -12.53
C LYS A 98 -10.70 11.40 -12.75
N GLY A 99 -11.02 10.58 -13.74
CA GLY A 99 -12.40 10.32 -14.15
C GLY A 99 -12.98 9.09 -13.48
N ASN A 100 -12.17 8.06 -13.33
CA ASN A 100 -12.55 6.71 -12.93
C ASN A 100 -11.80 6.24 -11.68
N GLY A 101 -10.69 6.88 -11.33
CA GLY A 101 -9.86 6.46 -10.20
C GLY A 101 -10.55 6.59 -8.85
N PRO A 102 -10.03 5.91 -7.81
CA PRO A 102 -10.62 5.87 -6.48
C PRO A 102 -10.64 7.24 -5.79
N PHE A 103 -9.78 8.17 -6.20
CA PHE A 103 -9.71 9.53 -5.65
C PHE A 103 -10.53 10.58 -6.43
N ARG A 104 -11.28 10.19 -7.48
CA ARG A 104 -11.99 11.14 -8.36
C ARG A 104 -12.93 12.11 -7.61
N ASP A 105 -13.57 11.63 -6.55
CA ASP A 105 -14.55 12.38 -5.75
C ASP A 105 -13.94 13.01 -4.49
N CYS A 106 -12.62 12.88 -4.30
CA CYS A 106 -11.89 13.45 -3.18
C CYS A 106 -11.36 14.84 -3.51
N ASP A 107 -11.10 15.60 -2.46
CA ASP A 107 -10.46 16.91 -2.55
C ASP A 107 -9.17 16.92 -1.72
N PRO A 108 -8.04 17.40 -2.24
CA PRO A 108 -6.78 17.42 -1.49
C PRO A 108 -6.86 18.23 -0.19
N ASP A 109 -7.62 19.33 -0.19
CA ASP A 109 -7.75 20.22 0.97
C ASP A 109 -8.94 19.83 1.86
N GLN A 110 -10.04 19.37 1.24
CA GLN A 110 -11.30 19.14 1.95
C GLN A 110 -11.59 17.66 2.29
N GLY A 111 -10.78 16.73 1.78
CA GLY A 111 -10.73 15.34 2.24
C GLY A 111 -11.59 14.33 1.46
N HIS A 112 -11.88 13.20 2.12
CA HIS A 112 -12.49 12.01 1.53
C HIS A 112 -13.93 12.22 1.06
N LEU A 113 -14.21 11.87 -0.20
CA LEU A 113 -15.53 11.98 -0.85
C LEU A 113 -16.18 13.37 -0.74
N TYR A 114 -15.37 14.43 -0.57
CA TYR A 114 -15.86 15.79 -0.40
C TYR A 114 -16.79 16.23 -1.54
N ARG A 115 -16.48 15.84 -2.78
CA ARG A 115 -17.24 16.25 -3.97
C ARG A 115 -18.53 15.46 -4.16
N ARG A 116 -18.76 14.43 -3.34
CA ARG A 116 -19.91 13.52 -3.48
C ARG A 116 -21.04 13.91 -2.53
N LYS A 117 -22.25 14.06 -3.08
CA LYS A 117 -23.47 14.36 -2.30
C LYS A 117 -23.87 13.25 -1.31
N ASN A 118 -23.54 11.99 -1.62
CA ASN A 118 -23.75 10.84 -0.75
C ASN A 118 -22.40 10.17 -0.47
N LYS A 119 -21.98 10.12 0.80
CA LYS A 119 -20.64 9.66 1.23
C LYS A 119 -20.48 8.13 1.30
N ALA A 120 -21.48 7.33 0.96
CA ALA A 120 -21.38 5.87 1.01
C ALA A 120 -20.59 5.34 -0.20
N ALA A 121 -19.29 5.03 -0.04
CA ALA A 121 -18.45 4.42 -1.09
C ALA A 121 -19.13 3.17 -1.68
N TRP A 122 -19.14 3.05 -3.01
CA TRP A 122 -19.70 1.88 -3.69
C TRP A 122 -18.70 0.73 -3.58
N ILE A 123 -18.77 -0.03 -2.49
CA ILE A 123 -18.16 -1.36 -2.43
C ILE A 123 -19.08 -2.27 -3.25
N VAL A 124 -18.50 -3.07 -4.16
CA VAL A 124 -19.28 -4.09 -4.88
C VAL A 124 -19.90 -5.02 -3.83
N PRO A 125 -21.23 -5.05 -3.70
CA PRO A 125 -21.86 -5.92 -2.72
C PRO A 125 -21.56 -7.36 -3.11
N THR A 126 -20.90 -8.13 -2.23
CA THR A 126 -20.71 -9.55 -2.46
C THR A 126 -21.90 -10.29 -1.89
N SER A 127 -22.79 -10.77 -2.75
CA SER A 127 -23.74 -11.82 -2.39
C SER A 127 -23.07 -13.16 -2.64
N MET A 128 -23.05 -14.03 -1.63
CA MET A 128 -22.67 -15.43 -1.85
C MET A 128 -23.72 -16.07 -2.77
N PRO A 129 -23.31 -16.87 -3.76
CA PRO A 129 -24.26 -17.68 -4.50
C PRO A 129 -24.98 -18.62 -3.52
N PRO A 130 -26.29 -18.86 -3.70
CA PRO A 130 -27.02 -19.87 -2.93
C PRO A 130 -26.37 -21.26 -3.02
N ASP A 131 -26.51 -22.07 -1.96
CA ASP A 131 -25.88 -23.39 -1.84
C ASP A 131 -26.30 -24.40 -2.93
N ASP A 132 -27.41 -24.14 -3.62
CA ASP A 132 -27.95 -24.97 -4.71
C ASP A 132 -27.43 -24.59 -6.11
N VAL A 133 -26.57 -23.57 -6.21
CA VAL A 133 -25.92 -23.17 -7.45
C VAL A 133 -24.55 -23.85 -7.56
N GLU A 134 -24.36 -24.69 -8.58
CA GLU A 134 -23.05 -25.24 -8.93
C GLU A 134 -22.15 -24.11 -9.48
N LEU A 135 -20.92 -24.00 -8.95
CA LEU A 135 -19.94 -22.94 -9.29
C LEU A 135 -18.89 -23.40 -10.29
#